data_AF-A0A3P1WQ77-F1
#
_entry.id   AF-A0A3P1WQ77-F1
#
_cell.length_a   1.000
_cell.length_b   1.000
_cell.length_c   1.000
_cell.angle_alpha   90.00
_cell.angle_beta   90.00
_cell.angle_gamma   90.00
#
_symmetry.space_group_name_H-M   'P 1'
#
loop_
_entity.id
_entity.type
_entity.pdbx_description
1 polymer ?
#
loop_
_entity_poly.entity_id
_entity_poly.type
_entity_poly.pdbx_seq_one_letter_code
_entity_poly.pdbx_strand_id
1 'polypeptide(L)'
;MMASGTRTGRHLGRRDGPVFISYRQSDGTWIANFVETFLRCGGIIPWRDLADLPAGDVARSVREAMEDGISAGILIVTPELAHSDFVRRYEVPHLQRMLRNDPRRFRLYVVNTIRDSAEGRSGFDVDAPDRLLGLTSDARTSHRRRRVAKGPLTRDRAESHLLRNAKQYGLLAGSSDVPAVSELPMLLRDLLRHRLRARRPHLLDQEVNIAVQTRPVPNSDEASRAARRDADLTIRLRQNPENRLPAELDYRCLQLTLPLIIDAVHNRGITKVSFSGGCHPSVAWVLGTALPEARGIKEFSWLDSYEPGRVWRSLPSPDPLRSSLSMRVDASAPVEITPDRIPTEDAVKELFAGKQPGRGVVVHLATRPHNPAPVADLAARLGDAPTIVLNVTGPRDRAGRSWVPPEEGENLARMLGAVIRLLSRLGPVHLSISGSAPLAALTARHCNTVAVQVHEFAWYDDGRRSEYVPVGTTAPGGAFPLARVAGQGGGCGDLNRLINLTPHDVTLYRGDEVVRVWEGPEQGRDWVRRSDRRVPQEPLRVDGLEVPHTRLEPGPLTGVPDDEAGTGFIVSRISAAAARRGDFFFPMDEVRDERGTQRGCRGLGSFPSVSDEARPYLQWLQGEETTW
;
A
#
# COMPACT_ATOMS: atom_id res chain seq x y z
N MET A 1 31.77 -39.04 3.77
CA MET A 1 31.87 -40.29 2.98
C MET A 1 30.60 -41.10 3.23
N MET A 2 30.09 -41.74 2.17
CA MET A 2 28.81 -42.46 2.05
C MET A 2 27.54 -41.61 1.85
N ALA A 3 27.36 -41.29 0.56
CA ALA A 3 26.07 -41.01 -0.06
C ALA A 3 25.16 -42.25 0.03
N SER A 4 23.93 -42.04 0.47
CA SER A 4 22.81 -42.97 0.29
C SER A 4 21.87 -42.34 -0.74
N GLY A 5 22.00 -42.79 -1.99
CA GLY A 5 21.12 -42.40 -3.07
C GLY A 5 19.72 -43.01 -2.91
N THR A 6 18.70 -42.18 -3.09
CA THR A 6 17.37 -42.64 -3.52
C THR A 6 16.95 -41.88 -4.77
N ARG A 7 16.88 -42.64 -5.87
CA ARG A 7 16.25 -42.29 -7.14
C ARG A 7 14.77 -41.92 -6.91
N THR A 8 14.32 -40.92 -7.68
CA THR A 8 12.92 -40.55 -8.01
C THR A 8 11.99 -40.06 -6.88
N GLY A 9 11.99 -38.75 -6.68
CA GLY A 9 10.92 -38.01 -5.99
C GLY A 9 10.82 -36.58 -6.53
N ARG A 10 10.14 -36.37 -7.66
CA ARG A 10 9.88 -35.04 -8.22
C ARG A 10 9.04 -34.22 -7.22
N HIS A 11 9.66 -33.26 -6.54
CA HIS A 11 9.00 -32.35 -5.61
C HIS A 11 8.22 -31.27 -6.38
N LEU A 12 7.02 -31.60 -6.86
CA LEU A 12 6.10 -30.62 -7.42
C LEU A 12 5.53 -29.75 -6.27
N GLY A 13 6.06 -28.53 -6.12
CA GLY A 13 5.52 -27.46 -5.26
C GLY A 13 6.08 -27.41 -3.83
N ARG A 14 6.63 -26.25 -3.45
CA ARG A 14 6.97 -25.94 -2.05
C ARG A 14 5.81 -25.21 -1.39
N ARG A 15 5.51 -25.57 -0.14
CA ARG A 15 4.44 -24.98 0.67
C ARG A 15 4.66 -23.49 1.00
N ASP A 16 5.91 -23.06 0.99
CA ASP A 16 6.39 -21.71 1.24
C ASP A 16 6.87 -20.99 -0.04
N GLY A 17 6.66 -21.61 -1.20
CA GLY A 17 7.13 -21.11 -2.48
C GLY A 17 6.48 -19.81 -2.92
N PRO A 18 7.05 -19.13 -3.93
CA PRO A 18 6.43 -17.95 -4.52
C PRO A 18 5.08 -18.27 -5.17
N VAL A 19 4.30 -17.24 -5.44
CA VAL A 19 3.03 -17.31 -6.16
C VAL A 19 3.27 -16.87 -7.60
N PHE A 20 3.05 -17.78 -8.55
CA PHE A 20 3.21 -17.47 -9.97
C PHE A 20 2.02 -16.67 -10.50
N ILE A 21 2.29 -15.61 -11.26
CA ILE A 21 1.27 -14.81 -11.94
C ILE A 21 1.38 -15.03 -13.46
N SER A 22 0.40 -15.70 -14.02
CA SER A 22 0.19 -15.96 -15.46
C SER A 22 -0.75 -14.91 -16.04
N TYR A 23 -0.35 -14.28 -17.13
CA TYR A 23 -1.11 -13.21 -17.79
C TYR A 23 -0.65 -13.02 -19.24
N ARG A 24 -1.45 -12.32 -20.04
CA ARG A 24 -1.03 -11.86 -21.37
C ARG A 24 -0.39 -10.48 -21.27
N GLN A 25 0.80 -10.31 -21.84
CA GLN A 25 1.59 -9.08 -21.73
C GLN A 25 0.88 -7.87 -22.34
N SER A 26 0.44 -8.01 -23.59
CA SER A 26 -0.73 -7.34 -24.18
C SER A 26 -1.42 -6.24 -23.39
N ASP A 27 -2.37 -6.73 -22.62
CA ASP A 27 -3.45 -6.03 -21.95
C ASP A 27 -3.47 -6.35 -20.45
N GLY A 28 -2.67 -7.34 -20.01
CA GLY A 28 -2.59 -7.77 -18.62
C GLY A 28 -1.40 -7.22 -17.85
N THR A 29 -0.41 -6.58 -18.48
CA THR A 29 0.83 -6.14 -17.78
C THR A 29 0.56 -5.21 -16.61
N TRP A 30 -0.28 -4.20 -16.80
CA TRP A 30 -0.60 -3.23 -15.76
C TRP A 30 -1.43 -3.87 -14.62
N ILE A 31 -2.38 -4.76 -14.93
CA ILE A 31 -3.12 -5.53 -13.91
C ILE A 31 -2.17 -6.44 -13.13
N ALA A 32 -1.26 -7.11 -13.82
CA ALA A 32 -0.27 -7.97 -13.19
C ALA A 32 0.68 -7.15 -12.30
N ASN A 33 1.06 -5.93 -12.69
CA ASN A 33 1.83 -5.01 -11.84
C ASN A 33 1.07 -4.69 -10.55
N PHE A 34 -0.21 -4.38 -10.66
CA PHE A 34 -1.04 -4.11 -9.48
C PHE A 34 -1.19 -5.32 -8.56
N VAL A 35 -1.55 -6.48 -9.10
CA VAL A 35 -1.69 -7.73 -8.33
C VAL A 35 -0.37 -8.09 -7.65
N GLU A 36 0.74 -7.98 -8.37
CA GLU A 36 2.08 -8.22 -7.83
C GLU A 36 2.38 -7.29 -6.65
N THR A 37 2.21 -5.97 -6.83
CA THR A 37 2.46 -4.98 -5.77
C THR A 37 1.56 -5.24 -4.56
N PHE A 38 0.28 -5.53 -4.79
CA PHE A 38 -0.68 -5.85 -3.73
C PHE A 38 -0.24 -7.08 -2.93
N LEU A 39 0.12 -8.17 -3.60
CA LEU A 39 0.58 -9.40 -2.94
C LEU A 39 1.89 -9.19 -2.18
N ARG A 40 2.82 -8.44 -2.78
CA ARG A 40 4.14 -8.13 -2.20
C ARG A 40 4.02 -7.30 -0.92
N CYS A 41 3.14 -6.31 -0.89
CA CYS A 41 2.83 -5.56 0.33
C CYS A 41 2.10 -6.44 1.35
N GLY A 42 1.28 -7.38 0.86
CA GLY A 42 0.51 -8.35 1.64
C GLY A 42 1.28 -9.52 2.26
N GLY A 43 2.61 -9.50 2.26
CA GLY A 43 3.42 -10.57 2.84
C GLY A 43 3.61 -11.79 1.95
N ILE A 44 3.16 -11.74 0.69
CA ILE A 44 3.28 -12.81 -0.29
C ILE A 44 4.42 -12.51 -1.26
N ILE A 45 5.17 -13.54 -1.66
CA ILE A 45 6.25 -13.39 -2.65
C ILE A 45 5.67 -13.73 -4.02
N PRO A 46 5.40 -12.74 -4.89
CA PRO A 46 5.00 -13.02 -6.26
C PRO A 46 6.20 -13.40 -7.12
N TRP A 47 5.94 -14.14 -8.20
CA TRP A 47 6.89 -14.45 -9.27
C TRP A 47 6.18 -14.30 -10.62
N ARG A 48 6.85 -13.68 -11.60
CA ARG A 48 6.29 -13.34 -12.92
C ARG A 48 7.20 -13.78 -14.05
N ASP A 49 6.56 -14.02 -15.18
CA ASP A 49 7.19 -14.56 -16.40
C ASP A 49 8.12 -13.60 -17.16
N LEU A 50 8.18 -12.29 -16.89
CA LEU A 50 9.06 -11.40 -17.65
C LEU A 50 9.65 -10.25 -16.82
N ALA A 51 10.92 -10.42 -16.44
CA ALA A 51 11.93 -9.39 -16.14
C ALA A 51 13.31 -10.05 -15.93
N ASP A 52 13.35 -11.33 -15.52
CA ASP A 52 14.58 -11.99 -15.05
C ASP A 52 15.18 -13.01 -16.05
N LEU A 53 14.75 -13.01 -17.31
CA LEU A 53 15.20 -14.01 -18.29
C LEU A 53 15.63 -13.33 -19.60
N PRO A 54 16.88 -13.52 -20.06
CA PRO A 54 17.34 -13.06 -21.36
C PRO A 54 16.44 -13.60 -22.48
N ALA A 55 16.18 -12.75 -23.49
CA ALA A 55 15.41 -13.13 -24.67
C ALA A 55 16.06 -14.34 -25.37
N GLY A 56 15.41 -15.50 -25.33
CA GLY A 56 15.87 -16.71 -26.04
C GLY A 56 15.46 -18.05 -25.43
N ASP A 57 15.15 -18.13 -24.12
CA ASP A 57 14.95 -19.43 -23.43
C ASP A 57 13.74 -19.49 -22.46
N VAL A 58 12.71 -18.68 -22.72
CA VAL A 58 11.53 -18.45 -21.83
C VAL A 58 10.77 -19.75 -21.47
N ALA A 59 10.62 -20.71 -22.40
CA ALA A 59 9.84 -21.93 -22.13
C ALA A 59 10.58 -22.99 -21.29
N ARG A 60 11.91 -22.89 -21.17
CA ARG A 60 12.73 -23.82 -20.38
C ARG A 60 12.82 -23.33 -18.93
N SER A 61 13.08 -22.03 -18.75
CA SER A 61 13.19 -21.39 -17.43
C SER A 61 11.87 -21.31 -16.66
N VAL A 62 10.71 -21.14 -17.31
CA VAL A 62 9.40 -21.17 -16.61
C VAL A 62 9.10 -22.54 -16.03
N ARG A 63 9.42 -23.61 -16.76
CA ARG A 63 9.26 -24.98 -16.26
C ARG A 63 10.22 -25.26 -15.12
N GLU A 64 11.48 -24.87 -15.25
CA GLU A 64 12.50 -25.06 -14.22
C GLU A 64 12.16 -24.26 -12.95
N ALA A 65 11.70 -23.02 -13.07
CA ALA A 65 11.25 -22.19 -11.94
C ALA A 65 9.96 -22.70 -11.28
N MET A 66 9.01 -23.25 -12.06
CA MET A 66 7.83 -23.94 -11.52
C MET A 66 8.21 -25.25 -10.80
N GLU A 67 9.23 -25.95 -11.29
CA GLU A 67 9.80 -27.17 -10.71
C GLU A 67 10.60 -26.90 -9.42
N ASP A 68 11.18 -25.71 -9.26
CA ASP A 68 11.82 -25.22 -8.02
C ASP A 68 10.81 -24.96 -6.88
N GLY A 69 9.51 -24.93 -7.22
CA GLY A 69 8.41 -25.18 -6.30
C GLY A 69 7.63 -23.94 -5.87
N ILE A 70 6.66 -23.56 -6.70
CA ILE A 70 5.63 -22.54 -6.38
C ILE A 70 4.55 -23.07 -5.42
N SER A 71 3.95 -22.18 -4.62
CA SER A 71 2.87 -22.51 -3.66
C SER A 71 1.46 -22.28 -4.23
N ALA A 72 1.34 -21.38 -5.19
CA ALA A 72 0.09 -21.10 -5.90
C ALA A 72 0.35 -20.50 -7.29
N GLY A 73 -0.67 -20.58 -8.14
CA GLY A 73 -0.74 -19.88 -9.42
C GLY A 73 -1.94 -18.95 -9.45
N ILE A 74 -1.79 -17.79 -10.07
CA ILE A 74 -2.83 -16.82 -10.36
C ILE A 74 -2.88 -16.65 -11.87
N LEU A 75 -4.03 -16.89 -12.48
CA LEU A 75 -4.28 -16.54 -13.88
C LEU A 75 -5.05 -15.21 -13.91
N ILE A 76 -4.49 -14.20 -14.57
CA ILE A 76 -5.19 -12.94 -14.84
C ILE A 76 -5.92 -13.08 -16.17
N VAL A 77 -7.23 -12.85 -16.13
CA VAL A 77 -8.13 -13.01 -17.26
C VAL A 77 -8.60 -11.65 -17.74
N THR A 78 -8.10 -11.28 -18.90
CA THR A 78 -8.41 -10.05 -19.64
C THR A 78 -9.04 -10.39 -21.00
N PRO A 79 -9.71 -9.43 -21.68
CA PRO A 79 -10.37 -9.69 -22.96
C PRO A 79 -9.47 -10.34 -24.03
N GLU A 80 -8.20 -9.93 -24.13
CA GLU A 80 -7.31 -10.44 -25.17
C GLU A 80 -6.58 -11.73 -24.77
N LEU A 81 -6.87 -12.32 -23.59
CA LEU A 81 -6.26 -13.58 -23.15
C LEU A 81 -6.38 -14.70 -24.20
N ALA A 82 -7.44 -14.69 -25.00
CA ALA A 82 -7.66 -15.64 -26.10
C ALA A 82 -6.53 -15.66 -27.15
N HIS A 83 -5.77 -14.57 -27.26
CA HIS A 83 -4.67 -14.43 -28.19
C HIS A 83 -3.31 -14.88 -27.62
N SER A 84 -3.25 -15.30 -26.34
CA SER A 84 -2.02 -15.82 -25.76
C SER A 84 -1.85 -17.31 -26.01
N ASP A 85 -1.14 -17.65 -27.09
CA ASP A 85 -0.78 -19.04 -27.38
C ASP A 85 0.09 -19.68 -26.29
N PHE A 86 0.96 -18.87 -25.66
CA PHE A 86 1.86 -19.35 -24.63
C PHE A 86 1.12 -19.75 -23.35
N VAL A 87 0.26 -18.86 -22.83
CA VAL A 87 -0.58 -19.13 -21.65
C VAL A 87 -1.46 -20.36 -21.89
N ARG A 88 -2.10 -20.42 -23.07
CA ARG A 88 -3.01 -21.50 -23.46
C ARG A 88 -2.33 -22.86 -23.57
N ARG A 89 -1.15 -22.93 -24.19
CA ARG A 89 -0.49 -24.21 -24.52
C ARG A 89 0.49 -24.68 -23.43
N TYR A 90 1.08 -23.77 -22.66
CA TYR A 90 2.16 -24.09 -21.74
C TYR A 90 1.82 -23.82 -20.27
N GLU A 91 1.42 -22.59 -19.91
CA GLU A 91 1.26 -22.22 -18.50
C GLU A 91 0.03 -22.84 -17.85
N VAL A 92 -1.17 -22.58 -18.38
CA VAL A 92 -2.43 -23.05 -17.79
C VAL A 92 -2.46 -24.59 -17.69
N PRO A 93 -2.09 -25.37 -18.73
CA PRO A 93 -2.02 -26.82 -18.61
C PRO A 93 -1.05 -27.29 -17.52
N HIS A 94 0.04 -26.56 -17.28
CA HIS A 94 1.00 -26.87 -16.21
C HIS A 94 0.40 -26.57 -14.83
N LEU A 95 -0.16 -25.38 -14.60
CA LEU A 95 -0.78 -25.01 -13.34
C LEU A 95 -1.92 -25.97 -12.95
N GLN A 96 -2.75 -26.34 -13.93
CA GLN A 96 -3.79 -27.34 -13.71
C GLN A 96 -3.22 -28.72 -13.37
N ARG A 97 -2.07 -29.11 -13.95
CA ARG A 97 -1.38 -30.36 -13.61
C ARG A 97 -0.86 -30.32 -12.18
N MET A 98 -0.28 -29.19 -11.74
CA MET A 98 0.18 -29.01 -10.36
C MET A 98 -0.97 -29.12 -9.36
N LEU A 99 -2.09 -28.44 -9.64
CA LEU A 99 -3.29 -28.53 -8.82
C LEU A 99 -3.83 -29.96 -8.70
N ARG A 100 -3.82 -30.72 -9.80
CA ARG A 100 -4.24 -32.14 -9.77
C ARG A 100 -3.29 -33.03 -9.00
N ASN A 101 -1.98 -32.78 -9.12
CA ASN A 101 -0.96 -33.62 -8.51
C ASN A 101 -0.87 -33.41 -6.99
N ASP A 102 -0.98 -32.16 -6.51
CA ASP A 102 -0.98 -31.86 -5.08
C ASP A 102 -1.91 -30.68 -4.72
N PRO A 103 -3.24 -30.90 -4.66
CA PRO A 103 -4.21 -29.84 -4.33
C PRO A 103 -4.12 -29.37 -2.87
N ARG A 104 -3.34 -30.06 -2.02
CA ARG A 104 -3.10 -29.63 -0.63
C ARG A 104 -1.98 -28.60 -0.58
N ARG A 105 -0.93 -28.78 -1.38
CA ARG A 105 0.24 -27.87 -1.43
C ARG A 105 0.09 -26.75 -2.45
N PHE A 106 -0.63 -26.97 -3.53
CA PHE A 106 -0.79 -25.99 -4.60
C PHE A 106 -2.24 -25.53 -4.73
N ARG A 107 -2.43 -24.23 -4.99
CA ARG A 107 -3.74 -23.64 -5.31
C ARG A 107 -3.66 -22.86 -6.62
N LEU A 108 -4.74 -22.93 -7.41
CA LEU A 108 -4.92 -22.11 -8.60
C LEU A 108 -6.06 -21.14 -8.33
N TYR A 109 -5.79 -19.86 -8.54
CA TYR A 109 -6.76 -18.78 -8.45
C TYR A 109 -6.87 -18.07 -9.80
N VAL A 110 -8.01 -17.41 -10.03
CA VAL A 110 -8.24 -16.58 -11.21
C VAL A 110 -8.54 -15.15 -10.74
N VAL A 111 -7.88 -14.17 -11.33
CA VAL A 111 -8.26 -12.75 -11.22
C VAL A 111 -8.96 -12.40 -12.52
N ASN A 112 -10.27 -12.16 -12.45
CA ASN A 112 -11.13 -11.97 -13.60
C ASN A 112 -11.49 -10.48 -13.76
N THR A 113 -11.15 -9.92 -14.92
CA THR A 113 -11.43 -8.50 -15.22
C THR A 113 -12.64 -8.31 -16.14
N ILE A 114 -13.30 -9.41 -16.53
CA ILE A 114 -14.42 -9.41 -17.48
C ILE A 114 -15.73 -9.42 -16.69
N ARG A 115 -16.54 -8.38 -16.88
CA ARG A 115 -17.87 -8.28 -16.26
C ARG A 115 -18.84 -9.28 -16.87
N ASP A 116 -19.77 -9.78 -16.07
CA ASP A 116 -20.91 -10.54 -16.57
C ASP A 116 -21.78 -9.62 -17.44
N SER A 117 -22.11 -10.04 -18.66
CA SER A 117 -22.92 -9.28 -19.60
C SER A 117 -24.42 -9.47 -19.38
N ALA A 118 -24.83 -10.38 -18.49
CA ALA A 118 -26.23 -10.55 -18.12
C ALA A 118 -26.75 -9.35 -17.32
N GLU A 119 -27.84 -8.74 -17.80
CA GLU A 119 -28.47 -7.56 -17.18
C GLU A 119 -28.72 -7.76 -15.67
N GLY A 120 -28.25 -6.81 -14.87
CA GLY A 120 -28.50 -6.76 -13.42
C GLY A 120 -27.51 -7.50 -12.52
N ARG A 121 -26.45 -8.12 -13.05
CA ARG A 121 -25.40 -8.78 -12.22
C ARG A 121 -24.18 -7.89 -12.02
N SER A 122 -23.80 -7.65 -10.77
CA SER A 122 -22.60 -6.88 -10.38
C SER A 122 -21.31 -7.71 -10.36
N GLY A 123 -21.28 -8.87 -11.05
CA GLY A 123 -20.22 -9.87 -10.96
C GLY A 123 -19.30 -9.92 -12.18
N PHE A 124 -18.37 -10.89 -12.15
CA PHE A 124 -17.51 -11.23 -13.29
C PHE A 124 -18.06 -12.44 -14.05
N ASP A 125 -17.74 -12.54 -15.34
CA ASP A 125 -18.09 -13.67 -16.19
C ASP A 125 -17.23 -14.90 -15.81
N VAL A 126 -17.81 -15.80 -15.02
CA VAL A 126 -17.13 -17.01 -14.50
C VAL A 126 -16.67 -17.97 -15.60
N ASP A 127 -17.31 -17.95 -16.78
CA ASP A 127 -17.00 -18.83 -17.91
C ASP A 127 -15.98 -18.21 -18.88
N ALA A 128 -15.70 -16.91 -18.77
CA ALA A 128 -14.74 -16.21 -19.62
C ALA A 128 -13.36 -16.89 -19.72
N PRO A 129 -12.73 -17.39 -18.64
CA PRO A 129 -11.41 -18.00 -18.72
C PRO A 129 -11.41 -19.24 -19.63
N ASP A 130 -12.43 -20.10 -19.51
CA ASP A 130 -12.54 -21.30 -20.33
C ASP A 130 -12.90 -20.95 -21.78
N ARG A 131 -13.81 -19.99 -21.99
CA ARG A 131 -14.19 -19.52 -23.33
C ARG A 131 -13.02 -18.93 -24.10
N LEU A 132 -12.25 -18.03 -23.48
CA LEU A 132 -11.11 -17.37 -24.11
C LEU A 132 -9.97 -18.35 -24.42
N LEU A 133 -9.71 -19.30 -23.52
CA LEU A 133 -8.66 -20.30 -23.73
C LEU A 133 -9.11 -21.51 -24.57
N GLY A 134 -10.37 -21.55 -25.00
CA GLY A 134 -10.94 -22.65 -25.77
C GLY A 134 -10.97 -23.98 -24.99
N LEU A 135 -11.17 -23.92 -23.67
CA LEU A 135 -11.23 -25.09 -22.80
C LEU A 135 -12.66 -25.63 -22.78
N THR A 136 -12.89 -26.76 -23.45
CA THR A 136 -14.18 -27.48 -23.39
C THR A 136 -14.00 -28.88 -22.81
N SER A 137 -15.08 -29.45 -22.25
CA SER A 137 -15.12 -30.87 -21.86
C SER A 137 -14.71 -31.77 -23.02
N ASP A 138 -15.17 -31.43 -24.23
CA ASP A 138 -15.03 -32.22 -25.44
C ASP A 138 -13.60 -32.13 -26.03
N ALA A 139 -12.99 -30.93 -25.98
CA ALA A 139 -11.58 -30.76 -26.33
C ALA A 139 -10.66 -31.59 -25.43
N ARG A 140 -11.03 -31.79 -24.15
CA ARG A 140 -10.27 -32.58 -23.17
C ARG A 140 -10.50 -34.09 -23.25
N THR A 141 -11.66 -34.55 -23.73
CA THR A 141 -11.99 -35.98 -23.90
C THR A 141 -11.67 -36.51 -25.30
N SER A 142 -11.30 -35.64 -26.25
CA SER A 142 -10.97 -36.01 -27.63
C SER A 142 -9.86 -37.07 -27.73
N HIS A 143 -10.06 -38.00 -28.67
CA HIS A 143 -9.34 -39.27 -28.82
C HIS A 143 -7.80 -39.16 -28.92
N ARG A 144 -7.26 -37.98 -29.27
CA ARG A 144 -5.82 -37.73 -29.47
C ARG A 144 -5.02 -37.60 -28.17
N ARG A 145 -5.64 -37.38 -27.00
CA ARG A 145 -4.94 -37.31 -25.70
C ARG A 145 -5.08 -38.57 -24.83
N ARG A 146 -5.67 -39.65 -25.35
CA ARG A 146 -5.94 -40.90 -24.61
C ARG A 146 -4.71 -41.73 -24.18
N ARG A 147 -3.47 -41.38 -24.58
CA ARG A 147 -2.31 -42.28 -24.39
C ARG A 147 -1.38 -41.97 -23.22
N VAL A 148 -1.66 -40.99 -22.36
CA VAL A 148 -0.76 -40.71 -21.22
C VAL A 148 -1.54 -40.71 -19.90
N ALA A 149 -1.36 -41.82 -19.17
CA ALA A 149 -1.74 -42.08 -17.78
C ALA A 149 -3.20 -42.54 -17.48
N LYS A 150 -3.34 -43.86 -17.26
CA LYS A 150 -4.37 -44.58 -16.47
C LYS A 150 -5.84 -44.15 -16.65
N GLY A 151 -6.51 -44.73 -17.66
CA GLY A 151 -7.97 -44.79 -17.79
C GLY A 151 -8.63 -43.59 -18.49
N PRO A 152 -9.86 -43.76 -19.04
CA PRO A 152 -10.58 -42.66 -19.68
C PRO A 152 -10.92 -41.55 -18.65
N LEU A 153 -10.57 -40.31 -18.96
CA LEU A 153 -11.18 -39.15 -18.31
C LEU A 153 -12.67 -39.15 -18.69
N THR A 154 -13.55 -39.45 -17.74
CA THR A 154 -14.99 -39.30 -17.93
C THR A 154 -15.33 -37.84 -18.21
N ARG A 155 -16.44 -37.59 -18.91
CA ARG A 155 -16.91 -36.23 -19.23
C ARG A 155 -17.04 -35.38 -17.95
N ASP A 156 -17.63 -35.94 -16.91
CA ASP A 156 -17.79 -35.31 -15.59
C ASP A 156 -16.44 -34.91 -14.97
N ARG A 157 -15.41 -35.77 -15.10
CA ARG A 157 -14.07 -35.47 -14.60
C ARG A 157 -13.38 -34.39 -15.44
N ALA A 158 -13.62 -34.35 -16.75
CA ALA A 158 -13.12 -33.29 -17.63
C ALA A 158 -13.80 -31.94 -17.33
N GLU A 159 -15.10 -31.95 -17.01
CA GLU A 159 -15.87 -30.77 -16.62
C GLU A 159 -15.42 -30.20 -15.28
N SER A 160 -15.13 -31.06 -14.29
CA SER A 160 -14.61 -30.62 -12.99
C SER A 160 -13.27 -29.86 -13.07
N HIS A 161 -12.53 -30.04 -14.18
CA HIS A 161 -11.20 -29.43 -14.40
C HIS A 161 -11.23 -28.12 -15.20
N LEU A 162 -12.41 -27.57 -15.48
CA LEU A 162 -12.57 -26.27 -16.12
C LEU A 162 -12.23 -25.13 -15.14
N LEU A 163 -11.74 -24.02 -15.67
CA LEU A 163 -11.30 -22.86 -14.90
C LEU A 163 -12.47 -22.13 -14.24
N ARG A 164 -13.69 -22.25 -14.75
CA ARG A 164 -14.92 -21.80 -14.10
C ARG A 164 -15.10 -22.39 -12.68
N ASN A 165 -14.53 -23.58 -12.43
CA ASN A 165 -14.57 -24.22 -11.11
C ASN A 165 -13.37 -23.84 -10.22
N ALA A 166 -12.37 -23.14 -10.76
CA ALA A 166 -11.31 -22.56 -9.94
C ALA A 166 -11.87 -21.38 -9.13
N LYS A 167 -11.28 -21.10 -7.97
CA LYS A 167 -11.71 -19.95 -7.17
C LYS A 167 -11.30 -18.66 -7.88
N GLN A 168 -12.29 -17.86 -8.28
CA GLN A 168 -12.08 -16.61 -9.01
C GLN A 168 -12.36 -15.41 -8.12
N TYR A 169 -11.73 -14.29 -8.48
CA TYR A 169 -11.87 -13.00 -7.81
C TYR A 169 -12.00 -11.89 -8.85
N GLY A 170 -12.97 -11.01 -8.66
CA GLY A 170 -13.20 -9.85 -9.53
C GLY A 170 -12.15 -8.75 -9.33
N LEU A 171 -11.58 -8.27 -10.44
CA LEU A 171 -10.85 -7.01 -10.48
C LEU A 171 -11.39 -6.20 -11.65
N LEU A 172 -12.54 -5.57 -11.42
CA LEU A 172 -13.40 -5.01 -12.45
C LEU A 172 -13.25 -3.50 -12.48
N ALA A 173 -12.87 -2.95 -13.63
CA ALA A 173 -12.79 -1.50 -13.82
C ALA A 173 -14.18 -0.85 -13.77
N GLY A 174 -14.28 0.35 -13.22
CA GLY A 174 -15.51 1.13 -13.22
C GLY A 174 -15.91 1.56 -14.63
N SER A 175 -17.20 1.54 -14.91
CA SER A 175 -17.80 2.14 -16.10
C SER A 175 -18.82 3.21 -15.69
N SER A 176 -19.38 3.93 -16.66
CA SER A 176 -20.42 4.95 -16.41
C SER A 176 -21.58 4.43 -15.56
N ASP A 177 -21.86 3.13 -15.67
CA ASP A 177 -23.02 2.49 -15.05
C ASP A 177 -22.68 1.52 -13.90
N VAL A 178 -21.41 1.19 -13.66
CA VAL A 178 -21.05 0.19 -12.65
C VAL A 178 -19.77 0.58 -11.93
N PRO A 179 -19.76 0.66 -10.58
CA PRO A 179 -18.55 0.99 -9.83
C PRO A 179 -17.46 -0.06 -10.01
N ALA A 180 -16.22 0.34 -9.83
CA ALA A 180 -15.08 -0.57 -9.81
C ALA A 180 -15.20 -1.56 -8.64
N VAL A 181 -14.69 -2.78 -8.83
CA VAL A 181 -14.69 -3.83 -7.80
C VAL A 181 -13.28 -4.41 -7.69
N SER A 182 -12.78 -4.55 -6.47
CA SER A 182 -11.52 -5.22 -6.17
C SER A 182 -11.72 -6.29 -5.11
N GLU A 183 -11.68 -7.55 -5.51
CA GLU A 183 -11.70 -8.72 -4.61
C GLU A 183 -10.29 -9.22 -4.27
N LEU A 184 -9.25 -8.45 -4.59
CA LEU A 184 -7.87 -8.77 -4.17
C LEU A 184 -7.70 -8.96 -2.66
N PRO A 185 -8.40 -8.22 -1.77
CA PRO A 185 -8.42 -8.53 -0.34
C PRO A 185 -8.86 -9.97 -0.04
N MET A 186 -9.83 -10.51 -0.77
CA MET A 186 -10.33 -11.88 -0.58
C MET A 186 -9.31 -12.90 -1.09
N LEU A 187 -8.69 -12.64 -2.25
CA LEU A 187 -7.59 -13.45 -2.78
C LEU A 187 -6.43 -13.52 -1.77
N LEU A 188 -6.01 -12.37 -1.24
CA LEU A 188 -4.90 -12.32 -0.29
C LEU A 188 -5.22 -13.06 1.02
N ARG A 189 -6.43 -12.90 1.57
CA ARG A 189 -6.87 -13.68 2.75
C ARG A 189 -6.72 -15.18 2.54
N ASP A 190 -7.08 -15.67 1.35
CA ASP A 190 -6.96 -17.08 1.01
C ASP A 190 -5.51 -17.54 0.85
N LEU A 191 -4.66 -16.71 0.23
CA LEU A 191 -3.23 -16.97 0.10
C LEU A 191 -2.54 -16.99 1.47
N LEU A 192 -2.80 -16.01 2.33
CA LEU A 192 -2.27 -15.97 3.70
C LEU A 192 -2.73 -17.18 4.51
N ARG A 193 -4.02 -17.52 4.43
CA ARG A 193 -4.58 -18.69 5.09
C ARG A 193 -3.91 -19.98 4.61
N HIS A 194 -3.68 -20.13 3.31
CA HIS A 194 -3.02 -21.30 2.74
C HIS A 194 -1.56 -21.37 3.20
N ARG A 195 -0.82 -20.27 3.13
CA ARG A 195 0.59 -20.16 3.54
C ARG A 195 0.81 -20.48 5.02
N LEU A 196 0.07 -19.83 5.91
CA LEU A 196 0.19 -20.07 7.36
C LEU A 196 -0.28 -21.48 7.74
N ARG A 197 -1.29 -22.06 7.07
CA ARG A 197 -1.64 -23.49 7.26
C ARG A 197 -0.49 -24.40 6.90
N ALA A 198 0.23 -24.08 5.83
CA ALA A 198 1.34 -24.88 5.34
C ALA A 198 2.53 -24.91 6.32
N ARG A 199 2.70 -23.82 7.09
CA ARG A 199 3.73 -23.64 8.14
C ARG A 199 3.33 -24.15 9.54
N ARG A 200 2.10 -24.66 9.73
CA ARG A 200 1.56 -25.12 11.04
C ARG A 200 2.53 -25.91 11.94
N PRO A 201 3.39 -26.82 11.44
CA PRO A 201 4.38 -27.50 12.30
C PRO A 201 5.40 -26.59 12.97
N HIS A 202 5.78 -25.47 12.35
CA HIS A 202 6.72 -24.47 12.90
C HIS A 202 6.00 -23.42 13.76
N LEU A 203 4.71 -23.18 13.49
CA LEU A 203 3.88 -22.25 14.28
C LEU A 203 3.35 -22.86 15.60
N LEU A 204 3.87 -24.03 16.02
CA LEU A 204 3.49 -24.63 17.31
C LEU A 204 3.88 -23.72 18.49
N ASP A 205 4.96 -22.95 18.33
CA ASP A 205 5.42 -21.96 19.30
C ASP A 205 4.59 -20.66 19.28
N GLN A 206 3.52 -20.62 18.48
CA GLN A 206 2.67 -19.44 18.27
C GLN A 206 3.46 -18.22 17.79
N GLU A 207 4.53 -18.44 17.02
CA GLU A 207 5.43 -17.44 16.47
C GLU A 207 5.30 -17.36 14.95
N VAL A 208 5.38 -16.16 14.38
CA VAL A 208 5.49 -15.95 12.94
C VAL A 208 6.66 -15.03 12.60
N ASN A 209 7.44 -15.42 11.58
CA ASN A 209 8.57 -14.63 11.09
C ASN A 209 8.17 -13.82 9.86
N ILE A 210 8.32 -12.50 9.92
CA ILE A 210 7.97 -11.57 8.84
C ILE A 210 9.23 -10.82 8.39
N ALA A 211 9.70 -11.10 7.19
CA ALA A 211 10.77 -10.32 6.57
C ALA A 211 10.21 -9.02 5.97
N VAL A 212 10.90 -7.91 6.15
CA VAL A 212 10.51 -6.59 5.63
C VAL A 212 11.65 -5.99 4.81
N GLN A 213 11.34 -5.49 3.62
CA GLN A 213 12.33 -4.83 2.75
C GLN A 213 11.72 -3.62 2.04
N THR A 214 12.31 -2.44 2.23
CA THR A 214 11.81 -1.20 1.58
C THR A 214 12.91 -0.34 0.95
N ARG A 215 14.16 -0.81 0.97
CA ARG A 215 15.32 -0.20 0.29
C ARG A 215 15.86 -1.21 -0.72
N PRO A 216 16.35 -0.80 -1.89
CA PRO A 216 16.72 -1.70 -2.95
C PRO A 216 18.00 -2.40 -2.53
N VAL A 217 18.10 -3.67 -2.89
CA VAL A 217 18.85 -3.88 -4.13
C VAL A 217 17.82 -4.23 -5.19
N PRO A 218 17.82 -3.58 -6.37
CA PRO A 218 16.81 -3.76 -7.39
C PRO A 218 17.14 -5.04 -8.16
N ASN A 219 16.90 -6.18 -7.54
CA ASN A 219 17.02 -7.48 -8.17
C ASN A 219 16.16 -8.51 -7.40
N SER A 220 15.45 -9.39 -8.12
CA SER A 220 14.84 -10.59 -7.54
C SER A 220 15.91 -11.56 -6.96
N ASP A 221 17.16 -11.49 -7.43
CA ASP A 221 18.31 -12.30 -7.00
C ASP A 221 18.98 -11.84 -5.70
N GLU A 222 19.09 -10.54 -5.39
CA GLU A 222 19.95 -10.07 -4.28
C GLU A 222 19.32 -10.09 -2.88
N ALA A 223 18.05 -10.50 -2.76
CA ALA A 223 17.66 -11.23 -1.54
C ALA A 223 18.14 -12.70 -1.66
N SER A 224 19.44 -12.81 -1.87
CA SER A 224 20.21 -13.97 -2.29
C SER A 224 20.22 -15.02 -1.18
N ARG A 225 19.29 -15.96 -1.30
CA ARG A 225 19.30 -17.36 -0.83
C ARG A 225 19.46 -17.65 0.68
N ALA A 226 20.05 -16.77 1.50
CA ALA A 226 20.32 -16.99 2.91
C ALA A 226 19.19 -16.45 3.82
N ALA A 227 18.73 -15.21 3.61
CA ALA A 227 17.70 -14.59 4.47
C ALA A 227 16.26 -15.07 4.19
N ARG A 228 16.02 -15.76 3.06
CA ARG A 228 14.67 -16.09 2.56
C ARG A 228 14.11 -17.44 3.04
N ARG A 229 14.90 -18.33 3.66
CA ARG A 229 14.40 -19.69 4.00
C ARG A 229 13.59 -19.74 5.30
N ASP A 230 13.74 -18.73 6.16
CA ASP A 230 13.24 -18.81 7.54
C ASP A 230 12.04 -17.86 7.82
N ALA A 231 11.65 -17.03 6.84
CA ALA A 231 10.48 -16.18 6.95
C ALA A 231 9.20 -16.91 6.51
N ASP A 232 8.11 -16.68 7.25
CA ASP A 232 6.78 -17.18 6.91
C ASP A 232 6.07 -16.22 5.94
N LEU A 233 6.26 -14.92 6.15
CA LEU A 233 5.73 -13.84 5.33
C LEU A 233 6.85 -12.88 4.92
N THR A 234 6.66 -12.18 3.80
CA THR A 234 7.64 -11.20 3.31
C THR A 234 6.95 -9.97 2.77
N ILE A 235 7.02 -8.87 3.50
CA ILE A 235 6.48 -7.56 3.11
C ILE A 235 7.56 -6.80 2.36
N ARG A 236 7.31 -6.40 1.12
CA ARG A 236 8.27 -5.57 0.37
C ARG A 236 7.58 -4.38 -0.29
N LEU A 237 8.19 -3.22 -0.16
CA LEU A 237 7.76 -2.01 -0.84
C LEU A 237 8.89 -1.54 -1.75
N ARG A 238 8.58 -1.24 -3.00
CA ARG A 238 9.47 -0.64 -3.99
C ARG A 238 9.75 0.79 -3.60
N GLN A 239 10.91 1.28 -3.99
CA GLN A 239 11.21 2.70 -3.86
C GLN A 239 10.68 3.46 -5.07
N ASN A 240 10.18 4.66 -4.81
CA ASN A 240 10.05 5.69 -5.82
C ASN A 240 11.47 6.11 -6.25
N PRO A 241 11.81 6.02 -7.54
CA PRO A 241 13.16 6.30 -8.03
C PRO A 241 13.55 7.78 -7.88
N GLU A 242 12.60 8.69 -7.79
CA GLU A 242 12.88 10.14 -7.72
C GLU A 242 13.31 10.59 -6.33
N ASN A 243 12.72 10.01 -5.28
CA ASN A 243 12.88 10.48 -3.90
C ASN A 243 13.42 9.41 -2.94
N ARG A 244 13.63 8.19 -3.43
CA ARG A 244 14.10 6.99 -2.70
C ARG A 244 13.21 6.57 -1.54
N LEU A 245 12.02 7.13 -1.39
CA LEU A 245 11.04 6.68 -0.40
C LEU A 245 10.30 5.45 -0.92
N PRO A 246 9.61 4.67 -0.07
CA PRO A 246 8.69 3.66 -0.58
C PRO A 246 7.62 4.33 -1.46
N ALA A 247 7.32 3.72 -2.61
CA ALA A 247 6.41 4.27 -3.60
C ALA A 247 4.98 4.41 -3.03
N GLU A 248 4.27 5.44 -3.46
CA GLU A 248 2.89 5.70 -3.00
C GLU A 248 1.97 4.49 -3.23
N LEU A 249 2.03 3.87 -4.41
CA LEU A 249 1.22 2.69 -4.73
C LEU A 249 1.46 1.56 -3.71
N ASP A 250 2.70 1.38 -3.29
CA ASP A 250 3.10 0.35 -2.35
C ASP A 250 2.63 0.70 -0.92
N TYR A 251 2.64 1.97 -0.50
CA TYR A 251 2.00 2.40 0.75
C TYR A 251 0.48 2.18 0.74
N ARG A 252 -0.21 2.49 -0.38
CA ARG A 252 -1.65 2.27 -0.52
C ARG A 252 -1.99 0.77 -0.50
N CYS A 253 -1.17 -0.05 -1.15
CA CYS A 253 -1.30 -1.50 -1.05
C CYS A 253 -1.03 -1.99 0.38
N LEU A 254 -0.01 -1.48 1.08
CA LEU A 254 0.23 -1.80 2.48
C LEU A 254 -0.97 -1.41 3.37
N GLN A 255 -1.56 -0.22 3.16
CA GLN A 255 -2.76 0.21 3.88
C GLN A 255 -3.88 -0.83 3.76
N LEU A 256 -4.20 -1.29 2.55
CA LEU A 256 -5.27 -2.27 2.33
C LEU A 256 -4.93 -3.68 2.80
N THR A 257 -3.66 -4.07 2.77
CA THR A 257 -3.24 -5.45 3.03
C THR A 257 -2.87 -5.71 4.48
N LEU A 258 -2.39 -4.69 5.19
CA LEU A 258 -1.95 -4.81 6.58
C LEU A 258 -3.05 -5.33 7.53
N PRO A 259 -4.32 -4.85 7.47
CA PRO A 259 -5.41 -5.44 8.26
C PRO A 259 -5.58 -6.95 7.99
N LEU A 260 -5.39 -7.39 6.75
CA LEU A 260 -5.54 -8.79 6.35
C LEU A 260 -4.41 -9.66 6.89
N ILE A 261 -3.19 -9.13 6.95
CA ILE A 261 -2.06 -9.79 7.61
C ILE A 261 -2.34 -9.94 9.10
N ILE A 262 -2.79 -8.86 9.77
CA ILE A 262 -3.12 -8.87 11.20
C ILE A 262 -4.22 -9.90 11.51
N ASP A 263 -5.30 -9.90 10.71
CA ASP A 263 -6.38 -10.88 10.84
C ASP A 263 -5.86 -12.31 10.66
N ALA A 264 -4.97 -12.54 9.70
CA ALA A 264 -4.40 -13.85 9.45
C ALA A 264 -3.52 -14.33 10.62
N VAL A 265 -2.79 -13.41 11.26
CA VAL A 265 -1.99 -13.67 12.46
C VAL A 265 -2.89 -14.02 13.65
N HIS A 266 -3.89 -13.19 13.97
CA HIS A 266 -4.78 -13.43 15.12
C HIS A 266 -5.63 -14.70 14.97
N ASN A 267 -6.18 -14.97 13.78
CA ASN A 267 -7.00 -16.15 13.54
C ASN A 267 -6.23 -17.48 13.67
N ARG A 268 -4.91 -17.43 13.83
CA ARG A 268 -4.04 -18.59 14.07
C ARG A 268 -3.63 -18.77 15.53
N GLY A 269 -4.03 -17.85 16.42
CA GLY A 269 -3.57 -17.85 17.80
C GLY A 269 -2.07 -17.56 17.93
N ILE A 270 -1.49 -16.86 16.94
CA ILE A 270 -0.11 -16.40 17.01
C ILE A 270 -0.04 -15.29 18.07
N THR A 271 0.92 -15.42 18.98
CA THR A 271 1.15 -14.45 20.07
C THR A 271 2.53 -13.82 20.00
N LYS A 272 3.42 -14.34 19.14
CA LYS A 272 4.77 -13.85 18.92
C LYS A 272 4.96 -13.46 17.46
N VAL A 273 5.51 -12.29 17.20
CA VAL A 273 5.82 -11.81 15.85
C VAL A 273 7.26 -11.32 15.83
N SER A 274 8.06 -11.91 14.96
CA SER A 274 9.47 -11.56 14.77
C SER A 274 9.67 -10.95 13.40
N PHE A 275 10.27 -9.77 13.36
CA PHE A 275 10.60 -9.04 12.14
C PHE A 275 12.08 -9.15 11.81
N SER A 276 12.41 -9.15 10.53
CA SER A 276 13.78 -9.07 10.05
C SER A 276 13.89 -8.23 8.79
N GLY A 277 15.13 -7.86 8.44
CA GLY A 277 15.40 -7.03 7.27
C GLY A 277 15.35 -5.53 7.54
N GLY A 278 15.81 -4.78 6.55
CA GLY A 278 15.92 -3.32 6.61
C GLY A 278 14.71 -2.63 5.99
N CYS A 279 14.14 -1.67 6.72
CA CYS A 279 13.07 -0.84 6.21
C CYS A 279 13.19 0.64 6.60
N HIS A 280 12.38 1.46 5.95
CA HIS A 280 12.18 2.86 6.28
C HIS A 280 11.48 2.98 7.64
N PRO A 281 11.90 3.92 8.52
CA PRO A 281 11.33 4.07 9.86
C PRO A 281 9.80 4.20 9.90
N SER A 282 9.18 4.81 8.89
CA SER A 282 7.72 4.91 8.74
C SER A 282 7.04 3.56 8.57
N VAL A 283 7.64 2.64 7.82
CA VAL A 283 7.09 1.28 7.66
C VAL A 283 7.23 0.51 8.97
N ALA A 284 8.36 0.66 9.66
CA ALA A 284 8.54 0.09 11.00
C ALA A 284 7.51 0.65 12.00
N TRP A 285 7.26 1.96 11.97
CA TRP A 285 6.26 2.64 12.79
C TRP A 285 4.84 2.10 12.52
N VAL A 286 4.46 1.96 11.24
CA VAL A 286 3.16 1.41 10.83
C VAL A 286 2.99 -0.03 11.32
N LEU A 287 4.02 -0.87 11.18
CA LEU A 287 4.00 -2.26 11.65
C LEU A 287 3.91 -2.36 13.19
N GLY A 288 4.63 -1.51 13.91
CA GLY A 288 4.55 -1.43 15.37
C GLY A 288 3.16 -1.00 15.85
N THR A 289 2.55 -0.01 15.19
CA THR A 289 1.19 0.46 15.50
C THR A 289 0.12 -0.60 15.20
N ALA A 290 0.32 -1.41 14.17
CA ALA A 290 -0.61 -2.43 13.71
C ALA A 290 -0.76 -3.63 14.67
N LEU A 291 0.30 -3.95 15.41
CA LEU A 291 0.41 -5.15 16.24
C LEU A 291 0.60 -4.82 17.73
N PRO A 292 -0.24 -3.98 18.38
CA PRO A 292 -0.03 -3.62 19.79
C PRO A 292 -0.28 -4.82 20.71
N GLU A 293 0.23 -4.75 21.95
CA GLU A 293 0.01 -5.76 23.00
C GLU A 293 -1.48 -6.03 23.25
N ALA A 294 -2.30 -4.97 23.20
CA ALA A 294 -3.75 -5.03 23.37
C ALA A 294 -4.47 -5.96 22.37
N ARG A 295 -3.83 -6.34 21.26
CA ARG A 295 -4.37 -7.30 20.29
C ARG A 295 -3.91 -8.74 20.53
N GLY A 296 -3.31 -9.04 21.68
CA GLY A 296 -2.90 -10.39 22.08
C GLY A 296 -1.50 -10.81 21.58
N ILE A 297 -0.75 -9.87 20.98
CA ILE A 297 0.65 -10.06 20.60
C ILE A 297 1.55 -9.81 21.82
N LYS A 298 1.88 -10.90 22.51
CA LYS A 298 2.67 -10.94 23.74
C LYS A 298 4.14 -10.61 23.52
N GLU A 299 4.72 -11.10 22.41
CA GLU A 299 6.11 -10.85 22.07
C GLU A 299 6.20 -10.24 20.67
N PHE A 300 6.78 -9.06 20.58
CA PHE A 300 7.16 -8.43 19.33
C PHE A 300 8.66 -8.26 19.33
N SER A 301 9.30 -8.76 18.29
CA SER A 301 10.74 -8.69 18.17
C SER A 301 11.19 -8.26 16.79
N TRP A 302 12.39 -7.70 16.72
CA TRP A 302 13.04 -7.33 15.47
C TRP A 302 14.51 -7.74 15.53
N LEU A 303 14.95 -8.53 14.56
CA LEU A 303 16.35 -8.94 14.41
C LEU A 303 17.19 -7.74 13.94
N ASP A 304 18.22 -7.40 14.71
CA ASP A 304 19.10 -6.29 14.38
C ASP A 304 19.76 -6.50 13.01
N SER A 305 19.70 -5.48 12.15
CA SER A 305 20.24 -5.56 10.79
C SER A 305 21.75 -5.33 10.70
N TYR A 306 22.36 -4.79 11.75
CA TYR A 306 23.80 -4.50 11.82
C TYR A 306 24.57 -5.59 12.57
N GLU A 307 23.99 -6.15 13.63
CA GLU A 307 24.60 -7.25 14.40
C GLU A 307 23.72 -8.52 14.38
N PRO A 308 24.04 -9.49 13.51
CA PRO A 308 23.31 -10.76 13.45
C PRO A 308 23.26 -11.46 14.81
N GLY A 309 22.05 -11.84 15.24
CA GLY A 309 21.82 -12.53 16.52
C GLY A 309 21.40 -11.62 17.68
N ARG A 310 21.52 -10.29 17.52
CA ARG A 310 20.92 -9.33 18.46
C ARG A 310 19.44 -9.11 18.12
N VAL A 311 18.59 -9.04 19.15
CA VAL A 311 17.14 -8.95 18.98
C VAL A 311 16.60 -7.81 19.83
N TRP A 312 15.87 -6.90 19.20
CA TRP A 312 15.04 -5.90 19.85
C TRP A 312 13.75 -6.58 20.29
N ARG A 313 13.39 -6.55 21.57
CA ARG A 313 12.18 -7.22 22.08
C ARG A 313 11.27 -6.23 22.77
N SER A 314 9.96 -6.45 22.69
CA SER A 314 8.94 -5.74 23.48
C SER A 314 8.87 -6.26 24.94
N LEU A 315 10.02 -6.65 25.49
CA LEU A 315 10.16 -7.09 26.88
C LEU A 315 11.19 -6.18 27.56
N PRO A 316 10.86 -5.58 28.71
CA PRO A 316 11.79 -4.69 29.41
C PRO A 316 13.02 -5.48 29.87
N SER A 317 14.20 -4.89 29.68
CA SER A 317 15.41 -5.38 30.36
C SER A 317 15.39 -4.93 31.83
N PRO A 318 15.75 -5.81 32.79
CA PRO A 318 15.95 -5.42 34.18
C PRO A 318 17.28 -4.67 34.40
N ASP A 319 18.19 -4.71 33.43
CA ASP A 319 19.50 -4.08 33.55
C ASP A 319 19.38 -2.55 33.48
N PRO A 320 20.23 -1.81 34.21
CA PRO A 320 20.29 -0.35 34.11
C PRO A 320 20.56 0.11 32.66
N LEU A 321 19.86 1.17 32.25
CA LEU A 321 20.05 1.76 30.93
C LEU A 321 21.47 2.32 30.79
N ARG A 322 22.16 1.95 29.71
CA ARG A 322 23.40 2.60 29.31
C ARG A 322 23.15 3.75 28.34
N SER A 323 21.97 3.82 27.76
CA SER A 323 21.51 4.93 26.93
C SER A 323 20.81 5.99 27.78
N SER A 324 20.98 7.26 27.41
CA SER A 324 20.23 8.39 27.94
C SER A 324 19.17 8.86 26.94
N LEU A 325 18.04 9.35 27.45
CA LEU A 325 17.00 9.99 26.67
C LEU A 325 16.86 11.43 27.11
N SER A 326 16.85 12.36 26.15
CA SER A 326 16.61 13.78 26.40
C SER A 326 15.61 14.35 25.42
N MET A 327 14.85 15.34 25.88
CA MET A 327 13.92 16.12 25.10
C MET A 327 14.41 17.55 25.01
N ARG A 328 14.41 18.12 23.82
CA ARG A 328 14.71 19.54 23.60
C ARG A 328 13.59 20.18 22.78
N VAL A 329 13.13 21.34 23.20
CA VAL A 329 12.10 22.12 22.50
C VAL A 329 12.78 23.29 21.81
N ASP A 330 12.73 23.36 20.49
CA ASP A 330 13.41 24.35 19.67
C ASP A 330 14.89 24.53 20.11
N ALA A 331 15.25 25.72 20.58
CA ALA A 331 16.59 26.07 21.06
C ALA A 331 16.73 25.98 22.60
N SER A 332 15.77 25.39 23.32
CA SER A 332 15.82 25.25 24.78
C SER A 332 16.99 24.38 25.26
N ALA A 333 17.29 24.46 26.56
CA ALA A 333 18.14 23.46 27.19
C ALA A 333 17.49 22.06 27.11
N PRO A 334 18.28 20.98 26.90
CA PRO A 334 17.76 19.62 26.96
C PRO A 334 17.24 19.27 28.36
N VAL A 335 16.09 18.61 28.41
CA VAL A 335 15.50 18.03 29.60
C VAL A 335 15.71 16.52 29.56
N GLU A 336 16.34 15.97 30.58
CA GLU A 336 16.53 14.52 30.70
C GLU A 336 15.19 13.82 31.00
N ILE A 337 14.95 12.69 30.33
CA ILE A 337 13.77 11.85 30.54
C ILE A 337 14.23 10.53 31.15
N THR A 338 13.64 10.21 32.31
CA THR A 338 13.80 8.92 33.00
C THR A 338 12.41 8.34 33.30
N PRO A 339 12.30 7.06 33.70
CA PRO A 339 11.01 6.48 34.07
C PRO A 339 10.26 7.29 35.15
N ASP A 340 10.99 7.88 36.11
CA ASP A 340 10.44 8.68 37.19
C ASP A 340 10.30 10.18 36.84
N ARG A 341 10.86 10.61 35.71
CA ARG A 341 10.92 12.02 35.28
C ARG A 341 10.44 12.18 33.84
N ILE A 342 9.18 11.83 33.60
CA ILE A 342 8.49 12.17 32.35
C ILE A 342 7.92 13.60 32.49
N PRO A 343 8.15 14.52 31.53
CA PRO A 343 7.60 15.86 31.57
C PRO A 343 6.08 15.87 31.74
N THR A 344 5.54 16.85 32.48
CA THR A 344 4.08 17.08 32.56
C THR A 344 3.62 17.92 31.38
N GLU A 345 2.30 17.95 31.15
CA GLU A 345 1.73 18.77 30.07
C GLU A 345 2.04 20.27 30.26
N ASP A 346 1.94 20.76 31.49
CA ASP A 346 2.23 22.15 31.84
C ASP A 346 3.71 22.48 31.64
N ALA A 347 4.63 21.59 32.04
CA ALA A 347 6.06 21.78 31.80
C ALA A 347 6.39 21.87 30.31
N VAL A 348 5.72 21.09 29.45
CA VAL A 348 5.90 21.19 28.00
C VAL A 348 5.31 22.48 27.45
N LYS A 349 4.13 22.91 27.92
CA LYS A 349 3.51 24.19 27.51
C LYS A 349 4.38 25.39 27.90
N GLU A 350 5.00 25.36 29.08
CA GLU A 350 5.95 26.38 29.50
C GLU A 350 7.16 26.46 28.56
N LEU A 351 7.69 25.30 28.13
CA LEU A 351 8.79 25.24 27.16
C LEU A 351 8.42 25.77 25.77
N PHE A 352 7.14 25.78 25.39
CA PHE A 352 6.68 26.39 24.14
C PHE A 352 6.68 27.93 24.19
N ALA A 353 6.94 28.55 25.34
CA ALA A 353 7.08 30.00 25.50
C ALA A 353 5.92 30.80 24.86
N GLY A 354 4.69 30.29 24.99
CA GLY A 354 3.49 30.93 24.44
C GLY A 354 3.20 30.65 22.97
N LYS A 355 4.02 29.84 22.27
CA LYS A 355 3.67 29.32 20.94
C LYS A 355 2.42 28.44 21.05
N GLN A 356 1.37 28.76 20.29
CA GLN A 356 0.25 27.86 20.12
C GLN A 356 0.51 26.94 18.92
N PRO A 357 0.49 25.61 19.11
CA PRO A 357 0.68 24.66 18.02
C PRO A 357 -0.55 24.66 17.09
N GLY A 358 -0.68 25.68 16.23
CA GLY A 358 -1.84 25.85 15.36
C GLY A 358 -2.04 24.67 14.41
N ARG A 359 -0.99 24.29 13.68
CA ARG A 359 -1.00 23.14 12.74
C ARG A 359 -0.39 21.86 13.33
N GLY A 360 -0.15 21.84 14.64
CA GLY A 360 0.44 20.72 15.37
C GLY A 360 1.88 20.94 15.81
N VAL A 361 2.55 19.84 16.09
CA VAL A 361 3.84 19.79 16.77
C VAL A 361 4.78 18.86 15.99
N VAL A 362 6.00 19.33 15.68
CA VAL A 362 7.01 18.51 15.01
C VAL A 362 7.81 17.74 16.05
N VAL A 363 7.82 16.42 15.96
CA VAL A 363 8.62 15.53 16.81
C VAL A 363 9.70 14.87 15.96
N HIS A 364 10.95 15.08 16.31
CA HIS A 364 12.10 14.45 15.68
C HIS A 364 12.75 13.44 16.63
N LEU A 365 12.62 12.16 16.32
CA LEU A 365 13.30 11.09 17.05
C LEU A 365 14.68 10.85 16.44
N ALA A 366 15.73 11.13 17.21
CA ALA A 366 17.11 10.96 16.80
C ALA A 366 17.81 9.91 17.67
N THR A 367 18.46 8.92 17.03
CA THR A 367 19.37 7.98 17.72
C THR A 367 20.81 8.14 17.26
N ARG A 368 21.08 9.16 16.43
CA ARG A 368 22.37 9.51 15.82
C ARG A 368 22.41 11.02 15.62
N PRO A 369 23.60 11.63 15.43
CA PRO A 369 23.70 13.00 14.98
C PRO A 369 22.87 13.23 13.72
N HIS A 370 22.14 14.34 13.67
CA HIS A 370 21.28 14.72 12.54
C HIS A 370 21.56 16.17 12.15
N ASN A 371 21.24 16.52 10.90
CA ASN A 371 21.18 17.91 10.47
C ASN A 371 19.85 18.52 10.94
N PRO A 372 19.85 19.61 11.72
CA PRO A 372 18.60 20.23 12.17
C PRO A 372 17.84 20.97 11.06
N ALA A 373 18.51 21.38 9.96
CA ALA A 373 17.89 22.23 8.94
C ALA A 373 16.63 21.62 8.29
N PRO A 374 16.62 20.33 7.86
CA PRO A 374 15.40 19.71 7.32
C PRO A 374 14.23 19.62 8.30
N VAL A 375 14.52 19.52 9.61
CA VAL A 375 13.48 19.51 10.65
C VAL A 375 12.89 20.91 10.82
N ALA A 376 13.73 21.95 10.79
CA ALA A 376 13.31 23.33 10.80
C ALA A 376 12.48 23.71 9.55
N ASP A 377 12.87 23.21 8.36
CA ASP A 377 12.08 23.43 7.14
C ASP A 377 10.67 22.81 7.25
N LEU A 378 10.58 21.61 7.84
CA LEU A 378 9.29 20.96 8.11
C LEU A 378 8.43 21.80 9.06
N ALA A 379 9.01 22.31 10.14
CA ALA A 379 8.33 23.20 11.08
C ALA A 379 7.82 24.48 10.40
N ALA A 380 8.63 25.11 9.55
CA ALA A 380 8.26 26.30 8.80
C ALA A 380 7.08 26.05 7.85
N ARG A 381 7.07 24.93 7.11
CA ARG A 381 5.93 24.53 6.26
C ARG A 381 4.63 24.31 7.05
N LEU A 382 4.76 23.95 8.32
CA LEU A 382 3.66 23.79 9.26
C LEU A 382 3.33 25.08 10.03
N GLY A 383 3.73 26.25 9.53
CA GLY A 383 3.44 27.54 10.16
C GLY A 383 4.23 27.76 11.44
N ASP A 384 5.54 27.52 11.37
CA ASP A 384 6.49 27.64 12.48
C ASP A 384 6.11 26.80 13.72
N ALA A 385 5.66 25.57 13.46
CA ALA A 385 5.27 24.63 14.49
C ALA A 385 6.41 24.38 15.51
N PRO A 386 6.11 24.26 16.82
CA PRO A 386 7.13 23.90 17.81
C PRO A 386 7.83 22.59 17.45
N THR A 387 9.16 22.58 17.53
CA THR A 387 9.98 21.40 17.23
C THR A 387 10.48 20.76 18.51
N ILE A 388 10.20 19.47 18.69
CA ILE A 388 10.69 18.67 19.81
C ILE A 388 11.65 17.63 19.28
N VAL A 389 12.90 17.69 19.73
CA VAL A 389 13.91 16.67 19.44
C VAL A 389 13.97 15.71 20.61
N LEU A 390 13.60 14.45 20.38
CA LEU A 390 13.77 13.33 21.30
C LEU A 390 15.06 12.61 20.93
N ASN A 391 16.13 12.87 21.69
CA ASN A 391 17.46 12.36 21.40
C ASN A 391 17.80 11.19 22.33
N VAL A 392 18.02 10.01 21.74
CA VAL A 392 18.53 8.82 22.40
C VAL A 392 20.03 8.74 22.16
N THR A 393 20.82 8.88 23.22
CA THR A 393 22.28 8.76 23.15
C THR A 393 22.71 7.49 23.85
N GLY A 394 23.11 6.50 23.06
CA GLY A 394 23.64 5.24 23.59
C GLY A 394 25.17 5.21 23.64
N PRO A 395 25.74 4.09 24.10
CA PRO A 395 27.19 3.89 24.17
C PRO A 395 27.87 4.11 22.82
N ARG A 396 29.17 4.41 22.86
CA ARG A 396 29.99 4.55 21.65
C ARG A 396 30.80 3.29 21.41
N ASP A 397 30.86 2.86 20.15
CA ASP A 397 31.79 1.81 19.74
C ASP A 397 33.24 2.33 19.72
N ARG A 398 34.21 1.45 19.40
CA ARG A 398 35.64 1.83 19.29
C ARG A 398 35.89 2.91 18.22
N ALA A 399 35.00 3.07 17.25
CA ALA A 399 35.05 4.10 16.22
C ALA A 399 34.32 5.39 16.63
N GLY A 400 33.87 5.50 17.89
CA GLY A 400 33.18 6.67 18.42
C GLY A 400 31.72 6.80 17.99
N ARG A 401 31.17 5.81 17.27
CA ARG A 401 29.79 5.81 16.77
C ARG A 401 28.84 5.40 17.88
N SER A 402 27.80 6.21 18.12
CA SER A 402 26.76 5.86 19.08
C SER A 402 25.85 4.76 18.51
N TRP A 403 25.48 3.81 19.35
CA TRP A 403 24.50 2.77 19.06
C TRP A 403 23.55 2.64 20.24
N VAL A 404 22.32 2.22 19.98
CA VAL A 404 21.33 1.96 21.02
C VAL A 404 21.28 0.45 21.25
N PRO A 405 21.49 -0.03 22.49
CA PRO A 405 21.45 -1.46 22.75
C PRO A 405 20.06 -2.07 22.52
N PRO A 406 19.94 -3.15 21.74
CA PRO A 406 18.65 -3.79 21.46
C PRO A 406 17.88 -4.22 22.71
N GLU A 407 18.59 -4.68 23.74
CA GLU A 407 18.03 -5.02 25.05
C GLU A 407 17.39 -3.83 25.79
N GLU A 408 17.81 -2.59 25.51
CA GLU A 408 17.26 -1.37 26.11
C GLU A 408 16.03 -0.84 25.35
N GLY A 409 15.73 -1.42 24.17
CA GLY A 409 14.75 -0.91 23.22
C GLY A 409 13.35 -0.70 23.80
N GLU A 410 12.82 -1.67 24.56
CA GLU A 410 11.48 -1.58 25.15
C GLU A 410 11.39 -0.53 26.27
N ASN A 411 12.42 -0.41 27.11
CA ASN A 411 12.45 0.59 28.17
C ASN A 411 12.49 2.02 27.58
N LEU A 412 13.30 2.22 26.53
CA LEU A 412 13.36 3.48 25.79
C LEU A 412 12.04 3.77 25.05
N ALA A 413 11.49 2.78 24.38
CA ALA A 413 10.23 2.89 23.63
C ALA A 413 9.05 3.28 24.52
N ARG A 414 8.99 2.76 25.76
CA ARG A 414 7.95 3.12 26.73
C ARG A 414 8.02 4.61 27.12
N MET A 415 9.21 5.12 27.39
CA MET A 415 9.43 6.54 27.71
C MET A 415 9.11 7.43 26.50
N LEU A 416 9.62 7.08 25.32
CA LEU A 416 9.33 7.79 24.06
C LEU A 416 7.82 7.82 23.77
N GLY A 417 7.14 6.68 23.90
CA GLY A 417 5.70 6.57 23.70
C GLY A 417 4.90 7.41 24.70
N ALA A 418 5.31 7.47 25.97
CA ALA A 418 4.68 8.32 26.97
C ALA A 418 4.78 9.81 26.61
N VAL A 419 5.96 10.26 26.16
CA VAL A 419 6.17 11.65 25.73
C VAL A 419 5.38 11.96 24.45
N ILE A 420 5.38 11.07 23.45
CA ILE A 420 4.61 11.29 22.21
C ILE A 420 3.09 11.36 22.50
N ARG A 421 2.57 10.49 23.37
CA ARG A 421 1.16 10.56 23.80
C ARG A 421 0.85 11.87 24.52
N LEU A 422 1.75 12.36 25.37
CA LEU A 422 1.61 13.68 26.00
C LEU A 422 1.53 14.79 24.94
N LEU A 423 2.47 14.81 23.99
CA LEU A 423 2.52 15.81 22.92
C LEU A 423 1.26 15.79 22.04
N SER A 424 0.67 14.62 21.81
CA SER A 424 -0.57 14.49 21.03
C SER A 424 -1.79 15.18 21.66
N ARG A 425 -1.76 15.47 22.97
CA ARG A 425 -2.80 16.25 23.65
C ARG A 425 -2.69 17.75 23.37
N LEU A 426 -1.51 18.21 22.95
CA LEU A 426 -1.24 19.61 22.63
C LEU A 426 -1.59 19.95 21.18
N GLY A 427 -1.58 18.95 20.28
CA GLY A 427 -1.97 19.11 18.88
C GLY A 427 -1.58 17.92 18.02
N PRO A 428 -1.88 17.96 16.71
CA PRO A 428 -1.46 16.94 15.76
C PRO A 428 0.05 16.67 15.79
N VAL A 429 0.47 15.41 15.85
CA VAL A 429 1.89 15.03 15.91
C VAL A 429 2.43 14.75 14.52
N HIS A 430 3.46 15.49 14.13
CA HIS A 430 4.24 15.30 12.92
C HIS A 430 5.58 14.65 13.28
N LEU A 431 5.68 13.34 13.09
CA LEU A 431 6.85 12.55 13.49
C LEU A 431 7.84 12.39 12.34
N SER A 432 9.09 12.72 12.58
CA SER A 432 10.24 12.38 11.73
C SER A 432 11.25 11.54 12.53
N ILE A 433 11.94 10.60 11.88
CA ILE A 433 12.86 9.68 12.54
C ILE A 433 14.20 9.66 11.82
N SER A 434 15.28 9.96 12.55
CA SER A 434 16.66 9.73 12.15
C SER A 434 17.30 8.72 13.10
N GLY A 435 17.05 7.43 12.87
CA GLY A 435 17.54 6.41 13.77
C GLY A 435 17.10 4.98 13.48
N SER A 436 17.08 4.17 14.53
CA SER A 436 16.77 2.74 14.49
C SER A 436 15.30 2.49 14.15
N ALA A 437 15.04 1.79 13.02
CA ALA A 437 13.72 1.32 12.65
C ALA A 437 13.08 0.38 13.70
N PRO A 438 13.81 -0.59 14.30
CA PRO A 438 13.33 -1.36 15.44
C PRO A 438 12.82 -0.51 16.61
N LEU A 439 13.57 0.53 17.01
CA LEU A 439 13.15 1.41 18.10
C LEU A 439 11.89 2.21 17.74
N ALA A 440 11.78 2.65 16.48
CA ALA A 440 10.56 3.28 15.97
C ALA A 440 9.35 2.33 16.05
N ALA A 441 9.51 1.06 15.66
CA ALA A 441 8.45 0.07 15.76
C ALA A 441 8.02 -0.20 17.22
N LEU A 442 8.98 -0.37 18.13
CA LEU A 442 8.68 -0.55 19.56
C LEU A 442 7.98 0.68 20.14
N THR A 443 8.45 1.89 19.81
CA THR A 443 7.81 3.14 20.25
C THR A 443 6.38 3.26 19.72
N ALA A 444 6.15 2.86 18.47
CA ALA A 444 4.84 2.90 17.85
C ALA A 444 3.82 1.97 18.52
N ARG A 445 4.25 0.82 19.07
CA ARG A 445 3.38 -0.06 19.90
C ARG A 445 2.79 0.68 21.09
N HIS A 446 3.55 1.61 21.66
CA HIS A 446 3.12 2.48 22.75
C HIS A 446 2.34 3.71 22.27
N CYS A 447 2.18 3.92 20.96
CA CYS A 447 1.45 5.06 20.38
C CYS A 447 0.15 4.65 19.69
N ASN A 448 -0.33 3.41 19.88
CA ASN A 448 -1.50 2.87 19.18
C ASN A 448 -2.84 3.55 19.53
N THR A 449 -2.84 4.47 20.49
CA THR A 449 -4.02 5.25 20.92
C THR A 449 -4.02 6.68 20.39
N VAL A 450 -3.02 7.09 19.60
CA VAL A 450 -2.87 8.48 19.15
C VAL A 450 -2.63 8.55 17.65
N ALA A 451 -3.12 9.62 17.02
CA ALA A 451 -2.88 9.86 15.60
C ALA A 451 -1.50 10.49 15.40
N VAL A 452 -0.72 9.95 14.47
CA VAL A 452 0.65 10.42 14.17
C VAL A 452 0.83 10.48 12.66
N GLN A 453 1.17 11.67 12.14
CA GLN A 453 1.58 11.85 10.75
C GLN A 453 3.08 11.62 10.63
N VAL A 454 3.46 10.56 9.92
CA VAL A 454 4.86 10.16 9.77
C VAL A 454 5.46 10.80 8.53
N HIS A 455 6.67 11.31 8.70
CA HIS A 455 7.47 11.93 7.65
C HIS A 455 8.75 11.14 7.42
N GLU A 456 9.10 10.98 6.15
CA GLU A 456 10.36 10.36 5.72
C GLU A 456 11.27 11.39 5.08
N PHE A 457 12.58 11.16 5.19
CA PHE A 457 13.58 12.02 4.59
C PHE A 457 13.75 11.67 3.11
N ALA A 458 13.13 12.47 2.24
CA ALA A 458 13.24 12.37 0.79
C ALA A 458 14.63 12.80 0.31
N TRP A 459 15.25 11.98 -0.52
CA TRP A 459 16.52 12.31 -1.16
C TRP A 459 16.34 12.32 -2.67
N TYR A 460 16.66 13.46 -3.29
CA TYR A 460 16.47 13.67 -4.72
C TYR A 460 17.83 13.73 -5.42
N ASP A 461 17.97 12.92 -6.47
CA ASP A 461 19.20 12.81 -7.26
C ASP A 461 19.35 13.98 -8.27
N ASP A 462 18.28 14.77 -8.48
CA ASP A 462 18.16 15.82 -9.50
C ASP A 462 18.52 17.23 -9.01
N GLY A 463 19.13 17.33 -7.82
CA GLY A 463 19.53 18.61 -7.23
C GLY A 463 18.44 19.32 -6.41
N ARG A 464 17.21 18.80 -6.36
CA ARG A 464 16.20 19.26 -5.39
C ARG A 464 16.72 19.08 -3.96
N ARG A 465 16.38 20.03 -3.09
CA ARG A 465 16.76 19.98 -1.67
C ARG A 465 16.11 18.78 -0.99
N SER A 466 16.91 17.95 -0.33
CA SER A 466 16.40 16.85 0.51
C SER A 466 15.63 17.39 1.71
N GLU A 467 14.51 16.75 2.04
CA GLU A 467 13.58 17.27 3.04
C GLU A 467 12.71 16.18 3.67
N TYR A 468 12.07 16.48 4.80
CA TYR A 468 11.05 15.60 5.36
C TYR A 468 9.70 15.82 4.67
N VAL A 469 9.18 14.78 4.02
CA VAL A 469 7.87 14.77 3.37
C VAL A 469 6.92 13.81 4.09
N PRO A 470 5.62 14.11 4.17
CA PRO A 470 4.65 13.20 4.76
C PRO A 470 4.54 11.94 3.89
N VAL A 471 4.43 10.77 4.53
CA VAL A 471 4.20 9.49 3.83
C VAL A 471 2.89 8.81 4.25
N GLY A 472 2.43 9.06 5.47
CA GLY A 472 1.15 8.53 5.93
C GLY A 472 0.82 8.92 7.35
N THR A 473 -0.39 8.58 7.78
CA THR A 473 -0.90 8.83 9.12
C THR A 473 -1.34 7.52 9.74
N THR A 474 -0.80 7.20 10.92
CA THR A 474 -1.36 6.14 11.77
C THR A 474 -2.41 6.73 12.69
N ALA A 475 -3.52 6.05 12.91
CA ALA A 475 -4.59 6.53 13.81
C ALA A 475 -5.22 5.37 14.61
N PRO A 476 -5.71 5.64 15.83
CA PRO A 476 -6.43 4.65 16.63
C PRO A 476 -7.83 4.39 16.08
N GLY A 477 -8.41 3.24 16.45
CA GLY A 477 -9.85 2.95 16.29
C GLY A 477 -10.35 2.70 14.86
N GLY A 478 -9.55 2.96 13.83
CA GLY A 478 -9.93 2.71 12.43
C GLY A 478 -9.75 1.26 11.97
N ALA A 479 -10.40 0.92 10.85
CA ALA A 479 -10.22 -0.37 10.16
C ALA A 479 -8.78 -0.55 9.64
N PHE A 480 -8.06 0.55 9.41
CA PHE A 480 -6.71 0.59 8.84
C PHE A 480 -5.71 1.20 9.84
N PRO A 481 -4.67 0.46 10.29
CA PRO A 481 -3.61 1.03 11.13
C PRO A 481 -2.86 2.18 10.45
N LEU A 482 -2.64 2.08 9.14
CA LEU A 482 -2.25 3.18 8.27
C LEU A 482 -3.53 3.85 7.76
N ALA A 483 -4.04 4.83 8.50
CA ALA A 483 -5.34 5.44 8.26
C ALA A 483 -5.37 6.28 6.98
N ARG A 484 -4.26 6.94 6.63
CA ARG A 484 -4.12 7.74 5.40
C ARG A 484 -2.74 7.57 4.80
N VAL A 485 -2.67 7.58 3.47
CA VAL A 485 -1.41 7.64 2.72
C VAL A 485 -1.25 9.04 2.13
N ALA A 486 -0.06 9.62 2.26
CA ALA A 486 0.22 10.90 1.64
C ALA A 486 0.48 10.70 0.14
N GLY A 487 -0.12 11.57 -0.67
CA GLY A 487 0.17 11.61 -2.10
C GLY A 487 1.62 12.00 -2.35
N GLN A 488 2.28 11.30 -3.27
CA GLN A 488 3.62 11.58 -3.77
C GLN A 488 3.59 12.09 -5.22
N GLY A 489 2.42 12.52 -5.70
CA GLY A 489 2.31 13.16 -7.00
C GLY A 489 3.12 14.45 -7.05
N GLY A 490 3.69 14.74 -8.21
CA GLY A 490 4.31 16.03 -8.45
C GLY A 490 3.31 17.15 -8.20
N GLY A 491 3.80 18.25 -7.65
CA GLY A 491 3.10 19.52 -7.78
C GLY A 491 3.08 19.93 -9.24
N CYS A 492 2.10 20.74 -9.63
CA CYS A 492 2.22 21.50 -10.84
C CYS A 492 3.39 22.47 -10.65
N GLY A 493 4.51 22.27 -11.37
CA GLY A 493 5.65 23.19 -11.34
C GLY A 493 5.28 24.61 -11.83
N ASP A 494 6.25 25.36 -12.33
CA ASP A 494 5.96 26.69 -12.87
C ASP A 494 4.95 26.60 -14.04
N LEU A 495 3.79 27.20 -13.84
CA LEU A 495 2.73 27.29 -14.84
C LEU A 495 2.93 28.50 -15.73
N ASN A 496 2.90 28.27 -17.04
CA ASN A 496 2.85 29.33 -18.04
C ASN A 496 1.45 29.45 -18.69
N ARG A 497 0.58 28.44 -18.53
CA ARG A 497 -0.75 28.42 -19.14
C ARG A 497 -1.80 27.74 -18.25
N LEU A 498 -3.02 28.27 -18.27
CA LEU A 498 -4.22 27.64 -17.71
C LEU A 498 -5.29 27.48 -18.79
N ILE A 499 -5.85 26.28 -18.92
CA ILE A 499 -6.91 25.92 -19.88
C ILE A 499 -8.17 25.57 -19.10
N ASN A 500 -9.30 26.20 -19.43
CA ASN A 500 -10.58 25.87 -18.80
C ASN A 500 -11.26 24.72 -19.52
N LEU A 501 -11.46 23.62 -18.79
CA LEU A 501 -12.16 22.41 -19.20
C LEU A 501 -13.41 22.19 -18.34
N THR A 502 -14.05 23.28 -17.89
CA THR A 502 -15.40 23.27 -17.31
C THR A 502 -16.44 23.65 -18.38
N PRO A 503 -17.75 23.36 -18.20
CA PRO A 503 -18.77 23.66 -19.21
C PRO A 503 -19.00 25.16 -19.49
N HIS A 504 -18.51 26.04 -18.62
CA HIS A 504 -18.81 27.47 -18.63
C HIS A 504 -17.54 28.26 -18.39
N ASP A 505 -17.56 29.56 -18.72
CA ASP A 505 -16.44 30.44 -18.46
C ASP A 505 -16.15 30.54 -16.96
N VAL A 506 -14.86 30.56 -16.61
CA VAL A 506 -14.41 30.78 -15.24
C VAL A 506 -13.88 32.20 -15.14
N THR A 507 -14.55 33.02 -14.32
CA THR A 507 -14.17 34.42 -14.10
C THR A 507 -13.51 34.60 -12.73
N LEU A 508 -12.27 35.11 -12.72
CA LEU A 508 -11.53 35.46 -11.51
C LEU A 508 -11.82 36.90 -11.10
N TYR A 509 -12.16 37.09 -9.83
CA TYR A 509 -12.39 38.40 -9.22
C TYR A 509 -11.32 38.76 -8.18
N ARG A 510 -11.03 40.06 -8.06
CA ARG A 510 -10.38 40.66 -6.87
C ARG A 510 -11.22 41.83 -6.40
N GLY A 511 -11.80 41.72 -5.21
CA GLY A 511 -12.90 42.60 -4.83
C GLY A 511 -14.06 42.42 -5.80
N ASP A 512 -14.51 43.51 -6.41
CA ASP A 512 -15.60 43.51 -7.40
C ASP A 512 -15.11 43.55 -8.86
N GLU A 513 -13.78 43.62 -9.08
CA GLU A 513 -13.19 43.72 -10.42
C GLU A 513 -12.90 42.34 -11.02
N VAL A 514 -13.22 42.20 -12.32
CA VAL A 514 -12.83 41.02 -13.11
C VAL A 514 -11.36 41.13 -13.49
N VAL A 515 -10.56 40.19 -13.01
CA VAL A 515 -9.12 40.13 -13.28
C VAL A 515 -8.81 39.29 -14.52
N ARG A 516 -9.54 38.19 -14.70
CA ARG A 516 -9.32 37.24 -15.80
C ARG A 516 -10.59 36.46 -16.09
N VAL A 517 -10.81 36.15 -17.36
CA VAL A 517 -11.77 35.13 -17.80
C VAL A 517 -10.98 34.02 -18.49
N TRP A 518 -11.25 32.78 -18.12
CA TRP A 518 -10.83 31.61 -18.87
C TRP A 518 -12.06 31.04 -19.57
N GLU A 519 -12.09 31.17 -20.90
CA GLU A 519 -13.20 30.73 -21.74
C GLU A 519 -13.36 29.21 -21.67
N GLY A 520 -14.61 28.75 -21.50
CA GLY A 520 -14.94 27.33 -21.59
C GLY A 520 -14.80 26.80 -23.04
N PRO A 521 -14.72 25.48 -23.24
CA PRO A 521 -14.58 24.92 -24.57
C PRO A 521 -15.82 25.19 -25.44
N GLU A 522 -15.56 25.54 -26.71
CA GLU A 522 -16.58 25.68 -27.73
C GLU A 522 -17.17 24.29 -28.07
N GLN A 523 -18.35 23.98 -27.52
CA GLN A 523 -19.14 22.75 -27.72
C GLN A 523 -18.88 21.59 -26.74
N GLY A 524 -19.98 20.94 -26.31
CA GLY A 524 -20.09 20.05 -25.15
C GLY A 524 -19.41 18.68 -25.20
N ARG A 525 -18.24 18.56 -25.84
CA ARG A 525 -17.44 17.32 -25.87
C ARG A 525 -15.99 17.45 -25.36
N ASP A 526 -15.51 18.67 -25.14
CA ASP A 526 -14.07 18.89 -24.84
C ASP A 526 -13.80 19.23 -23.36
N TRP A 527 -14.79 19.11 -22.48
CA TRP A 527 -14.63 19.41 -21.04
C TRP A 527 -14.51 18.13 -20.19
N VAL A 528 -13.75 18.20 -19.10
CA VAL A 528 -13.51 17.06 -18.20
C VAL A 528 -14.72 16.85 -17.30
N ARG A 529 -15.43 15.74 -17.50
CA ARG A 529 -16.61 15.40 -16.71
C ARG A 529 -16.50 14.04 -16.06
N ARG A 530 -17.10 13.92 -14.88
CA ARG A 530 -17.40 12.63 -14.27
C ARG A 530 -18.76 12.17 -14.78
N SER A 531 -18.80 10.96 -15.34
CA SER A 531 -20.07 10.30 -15.66
C SER A 531 -20.76 9.86 -14.38
N ASP A 532 -22.09 9.82 -14.34
CA ASP A 532 -22.87 9.33 -13.19
C ASP A 532 -23.97 8.40 -13.66
N ARG A 533 -24.19 7.30 -12.93
CA ARG A 533 -25.37 6.45 -13.10
C ARG A 533 -26.53 6.97 -12.26
N ARG A 534 -27.70 7.05 -12.89
CA ARG A 534 -28.96 7.40 -12.24
C ARG A 534 -29.69 6.13 -11.82
N VAL A 535 -29.85 5.93 -10.52
CA VAL A 535 -30.60 4.81 -9.94
C VAL A 535 -31.90 5.36 -9.38
N PRO A 536 -33.06 5.15 -10.04
CA PRO A 536 -34.35 5.54 -9.49
C PRO A 536 -34.55 4.95 -8.10
N GLN A 537 -35.13 5.72 -7.20
CA GLN A 537 -35.46 5.31 -5.83
C GLN A 537 -36.96 5.47 -5.59
N GLU A 538 -37.45 4.91 -4.50
CA GLU A 538 -38.81 5.20 -4.05
C GLU A 538 -38.99 6.72 -3.85
N PRO A 539 -40.10 7.32 -4.35
CA PRO A 539 -40.39 8.72 -4.15
C PRO A 539 -40.44 9.08 -2.67
N LEU A 540 -39.90 10.25 -2.34
CA LEU A 540 -40.01 10.79 -0.98
C LEU A 540 -41.41 11.35 -0.79
N ARG A 541 -42.02 11.11 0.37
CA ARG A 541 -43.30 11.72 0.77
C ARG A 541 -43.01 12.86 1.74
N VAL A 542 -43.17 14.09 1.27
CA VAL A 542 -42.92 15.30 2.06
C VAL A 542 -44.14 16.22 1.92
N ASP A 543 -44.74 16.61 3.04
CA ASP A 543 -45.93 17.49 3.09
C ASP A 543 -47.09 17.05 2.18
N GLY A 544 -47.28 15.74 2.03
CA GLY A 544 -48.33 15.17 1.17
C GLY A 544 -48.00 15.15 -0.33
N LEU A 545 -46.81 15.61 -0.73
CA LEU A 545 -46.30 15.54 -2.10
C LEU A 545 -45.39 14.32 -2.30
N GLU A 546 -45.54 13.62 -3.43
CA GLU A 546 -44.59 12.62 -3.89
C GLU A 546 -43.48 13.30 -4.71
N VAL A 547 -42.26 13.26 -4.19
CA VAL A 547 -41.08 13.87 -4.80
C VAL A 547 -40.23 12.77 -5.43
N PRO A 548 -40.00 12.79 -6.76
CA PRO A 548 -39.12 11.83 -7.41
C PRO A 548 -37.72 11.87 -6.80
N HIS A 549 -37.20 10.70 -6.47
CA HIS A 549 -35.87 10.56 -5.87
C HIS A 549 -35.02 9.65 -6.75
N THR A 550 -33.82 10.11 -7.07
CA THR A 550 -32.83 9.36 -7.84
C THR A 550 -31.51 9.42 -7.10
N ARG A 551 -30.93 8.25 -6.84
CA ARG A 551 -29.57 8.14 -6.31
C ARG A 551 -28.60 8.24 -7.47
N LEU A 552 -27.55 9.04 -7.31
CA LEU A 552 -26.46 9.14 -8.26
C LEU A 552 -25.30 8.27 -7.79
N GLU A 553 -24.77 7.44 -8.67
CA GLU A 553 -23.55 6.68 -8.45
C GLU A 553 -22.45 7.19 -9.38
N PRO A 554 -21.30 7.65 -8.87
CA PRO A 554 -20.26 8.22 -9.72
C PRO A 554 -19.53 7.17 -10.58
N GLY A 555 -19.34 7.49 -11.85
CA GLY A 555 -18.60 6.72 -12.87
C GLY A 555 -17.21 7.30 -13.20
N PRO A 556 -16.55 6.82 -14.28
CA PRO A 556 -15.25 7.27 -14.72
C PRO A 556 -15.27 8.71 -15.28
N LEU A 557 -14.08 9.30 -15.32
CA LEU A 557 -13.83 10.57 -16.00
C LEU A 557 -13.74 10.37 -17.52
N THR A 558 -14.28 11.34 -18.26
CA THR A 558 -14.16 11.42 -19.72
C THR A 558 -13.61 12.79 -20.12
N GLY A 559 -12.92 12.86 -21.26
CA GLY A 559 -12.31 14.11 -21.75
C GLY A 559 -11.07 14.53 -20.96
N VAL A 560 -10.41 13.59 -20.27
CA VAL A 560 -9.18 13.86 -19.51
C VAL A 560 -8.05 14.14 -20.51
N PRO A 561 -7.42 15.33 -20.50
CA PRO A 561 -6.29 15.65 -21.38
C PRO A 561 -5.05 14.83 -21.01
N ASP A 562 -4.08 14.75 -21.91
CA ASP A 562 -2.74 14.24 -21.57
C ASP A 562 -1.99 15.22 -20.63
N ASP A 563 -0.90 14.77 -20.01
CA ASP A 563 -0.07 15.61 -19.14
C ASP A 563 0.84 16.49 -20.04
N GLU A 564 0.81 17.82 -19.86
CA GLU A 564 1.59 18.79 -20.64
C GLU A 564 2.39 19.73 -19.73
N ALA A 565 3.71 19.77 -19.91
CA ALA A 565 4.60 20.56 -19.04
C ALA A 565 4.28 22.07 -19.09
N GLY A 566 4.10 22.68 -17.93
CA GLY A 566 3.79 24.11 -17.79
C GLY A 566 2.31 24.48 -17.99
N THR A 567 1.45 23.52 -18.33
CA THR A 567 0.02 23.72 -18.51
C THR A 567 -0.77 23.18 -17.31
N GLY A 568 -1.73 23.98 -16.83
CA GLY A 568 -2.71 23.55 -15.84
C GLY A 568 -4.14 23.59 -16.39
N PHE A 569 -5.02 22.79 -15.82
CA PHE A 569 -6.39 22.62 -16.30
C PHE A 569 -7.40 22.99 -15.22
N ILE A 570 -8.30 23.92 -15.52
CA ILE A 570 -9.44 24.25 -14.65
C ILE A 570 -10.56 23.28 -14.96
N VAL A 571 -10.94 22.45 -14.00
CA VAL A 571 -11.99 21.43 -14.10
C VAL A 571 -13.01 21.59 -12.97
N SER A 572 -14.10 20.84 -13.00
CA SER A 572 -15.02 20.81 -11.87
C SER A 572 -14.34 20.25 -10.62
N ARG A 573 -14.76 20.68 -9.41
CA ARG A 573 -14.22 20.14 -8.16
C ARG A 573 -14.36 18.62 -8.07
N ILE A 574 -15.46 18.07 -8.58
CA ILE A 574 -15.72 16.62 -8.63
C ILE A 574 -14.72 15.93 -9.57
N SER A 575 -14.43 16.54 -10.72
CA SER A 575 -13.44 16.03 -11.68
C SER A 575 -12.02 16.07 -11.10
N ALA A 576 -11.63 17.16 -10.45
CA ALA A 576 -10.33 17.29 -9.78
C ALA A 576 -10.18 16.27 -8.64
N ALA A 577 -11.23 16.09 -7.83
CA ALA A 577 -11.24 15.12 -6.73
C ALA A 577 -11.08 13.67 -7.23
N ALA A 578 -11.72 13.33 -8.35
CA ALA A 578 -11.63 12.01 -8.95
C ALA A 578 -10.29 11.77 -9.66
N ALA A 579 -9.73 12.78 -10.33
CA ALA A 579 -8.49 12.66 -11.09
C ALA A 579 -7.24 12.62 -10.21
N ARG A 580 -7.25 13.41 -9.11
CA ARG A 580 -6.10 13.59 -8.20
C ARG A 580 -4.79 13.93 -8.93
N ARG A 581 -4.88 14.73 -10.00
CA ARG A 581 -3.72 15.25 -10.74
C ARG A 581 -3.20 16.54 -10.12
N GLY A 582 -1.89 16.76 -10.22
CA GLY A 582 -1.22 17.96 -9.69
C GLY A 582 -1.50 19.22 -10.49
N ASP A 583 -1.83 19.08 -11.76
CA ASP A 583 -2.12 20.14 -12.72
C ASP A 583 -3.63 20.44 -12.87
N PHE A 584 -4.47 19.81 -12.04
CA PHE A 584 -5.93 20.04 -12.04
C PHE A 584 -6.33 21.00 -10.93
N PHE A 585 -6.99 22.08 -11.34
CA PHE A 585 -7.48 23.15 -10.50
C PHE A 585 -9.00 23.26 -10.60
N PHE A 586 -9.66 23.84 -9.60
CA PHE A 586 -11.09 24.12 -9.64
C PHE A 586 -11.40 25.50 -9.05
N PRO A 587 -12.46 26.20 -9.51
CA PRO A 587 -12.88 27.46 -8.92
C PRO A 587 -13.12 27.33 -7.41
N MET A 588 -12.55 28.25 -6.62
CA MET A 588 -12.66 28.26 -5.15
C MET A 588 -12.98 29.68 -4.66
N ASP A 589 -13.68 29.77 -3.53
CA ASP A 589 -14.16 31.03 -2.95
C ASP A 589 -15.09 31.79 -3.91
N GLU A 590 -16.30 31.26 -4.05
CA GLU A 590 -17.29 31.67 -5.03
C GLU A 590 -17.72 33.14 -4.86
N VAL A 591 -17.85 33.85 -5.97
CA VAL A 591 -18.44 35.19 -6.03
C VAL A 591 -19.89 35.03 -6.45
N ARG A 592 -20.82 35.57 -5.67
CA ARG A 592 -22.26 35.52 -5.95
C ARG A 592 -22.81 36.93 -6.14
N ASP A 593 -23.82 37.06 -7.00
CA ASP A 593 -24.59 38.29 -7.12
C ASP A 593 -25.59 38.47 -5.97
N GLU A 594 -26.30 39.59 -5.97
CA GLU A 594 -27.34 39.92 -4.97
C GLU A 594 -28.49 38.89 -4.93
N ARG A 595 -28.67 38.10 -5.99
CA ARG A 595 -29.68 37.03 -6.09
C ARG A 595 -29.11 35.67 -5.68
N GLY A 596 -27.86 35.61 -5.24
CA GLY A 596 -27.16 34.39 -4.86
C GLY A 596 -26.64 33.56 -6.04
N THR A 597 -26.72 34.06 -7.28
CA THR A 597 -26.21 33.38 -8.49
C THR A 597 -24.69 33.47 -8.54
N GLN A 598 -24.02 32.35 -8.82
CA GLN A 598 -22.55 32.34 -8.95
C GLN A 598 -22.11 33.12 -10.21
N ARG A 599 -21.26 34.13 -10.03
CA ARG A 599 -20.65 34.95 -11.10
C ARG A 599 -19.21 34.53 -11.42
N GLY A 600 -18.52 33.88 -10.49
CA GLY A 600 -17.11 33.53 -10.65
C GLY A 600 -16.50 33.04 -9.34
N CYS A 601 -15.19 33.24 -9.20
CA CYS A 601 -14.40 32.81 -8.04
C CYS A 601 -13.32 33.83 -7.69
N ARG A 602 -12.84 33.81 -6.44
CA ARG A 602 -11.70 34.63 -5.97
C ARG A 602 -10.37 33.90 -6.08
N GLY A 603 -10.39 32.59 -6.27
CA GLY A 603 -9.19 31.80 -6.46
C GLY A 603 -9.45 30.44 -7.10
N LEU A 604 -8.38 29.67 -7.19
CA LEU A 604 -8.42 28.27 -7.62
C LEU A 604 -7.98 27.39 -6.45
N GLY A 605 -8.66 26.26 -6.27
CA GLY A 605 -8.29 25.19 -5.36
C GLY A 605 -7.71 24.01 -6.12
N SER A 606 -7.03 23.12 -5.39
CA SER A 606 -6.53 21.84 -5.90
C SER A 606 -6.66 20.77 -4.80
N PHE A 607 -6.58 19.50 -5.20
CA PHE A 607 -6.48 18.38 -4.27
C PHE A 607 -5.04 17.85 -4.24
N PRO A 608 -4.60 17.20 -3.15
CA PRO A 608 -3.29 16.56 -3.12
C PRO A 608 -3.15 15.54 -4.25
N SER A 609 -2.12 15.68 -5.08
CA SER A 609 -1.90 14.79 -6.22
C SER A 609 -1.38 13.42 -5.79
N VAL A 610 -1.74 12.40 -6.57
CA VAL A 610 -1.17 11.06 -6.43
C VAL A 610 -0.11 10.84 -7.49
N SER A 611 0.84 9.94 -7.22
CA SER A 611 1.88 9.58 -8.18
C SER A 611 1.29 8.95 -9.44
N ASP A 612 1.98 9.13 -10.57
CA ASP A 612 1.58 8.56 -11.85
C ASP A 612 1.54 7.02 -11.81
N GLU A 613 2.36 6.42 -10.96
CA GLU A 613 2.33 4.98 -10.71
C GLU A 613 1.03 4.54 -10.00
N ALA A 614 0.52 5.33 -9.04
CA ALA A 614 -0.69 4.98 -8.29
C ALA A 614 -1.99 5.36 -9.04
N ARG A 615 -1.95 6.42 -9.86
CA ARG A 615 -3.10 7.02 -10.55
C ARG A 615 -3.99 6.01 -11.30
N PRO A 616 -3.46 5.05 -12.10
CA PRO A 616 -4.28 4.09 -12.84
C PRO A 616 -5.09 3.13 -11.96
N TYR A 617 -4.69 2.97 -10.69
CA TYR A 617 -5.26 1.99 -9.78
C TYR A 617 -6.18 2.59 -8.72
N LEU A 618 -6.37 3.93 -8.71
CA LEU A 618 -7.19 4.62 -7.69
C LEU A 618 -8.58 4.03 -7.51
N GLN A 619 -9.20 3.61 -8.62
CA GLN A 619 -10.53 2.98 -8.61
C GLN A 619 -10.59 1.67 -7.78
N TRP A 620 -9.46 0.99 -7.59
CA TRP A 620 -9.35 -0.24 -6.81
C TRP A 620 -8.64 -0.08 -5.47
N LEU A 621 -8.06 1.10 -5.23
CA LEU A 621 -7.32 1.44 -4.01
C LEU A 621 -8.20 2.12 -2.95
N GLN A 622 -9.52 2.14 -3.13
CA GLN A 622 -10.43 2.84 -2.22
C GLN A 622 -10.47 2.19 -0.83
N GLY A 623 -9.70 2.76 0.11
CA GLY A 623 -10.01 2.75 1.55
C GLY A 623 -10.99 3.88 1.89
N GLU A 624 -11.32 4.07 3.18
CA GLU A 624 -12.22 5.13 3.70
C GLU A 624 -11.70 6.58 3.49
N GLU A 625 -11.12 6.92 2.33
CA GLU A 625 -10.71 8.28 1.94
C GLU A 625 -11.87 9.08 1.33
N THR A 626 -13.13 8.63 1.45
CA THR A 626 -14.28 9.22 0.74
C THR A 626 -15.16 10.18 1.53
N THR A 627 -14.78 10.55 2.76
CA THR A 627 -15.38 11.71 3.43
C THR A 627 -14.43 12.90 3.31
N TRP A 628 -14.60 13.69 2.25
CA TRP A 628 -14.04 15.04 2.11
C TRP A 628 -15.10 16.08 2.41
#